data_AF-A0A832UCP8-F1
#
_entry.id   AF-A0A832UCP8-F1
#
_cell.length_a   1.000
_cell.length_b   1.000
_cell.length_c   1.000
_cell.angle_alpha   90.00
_cell.angle_beta   90.00
_cell.angle_gamma   90.00
#
_symmetry.space_group_name_H-M   'P 1'
#
loop_
_entity.id
_entity.type
_entity.pdbx_description
1 polymer ?
#
loop_
_entity_poly.entity_id
_entity_poly.type
_entity_poly.pdbx_seq_one_letter_code
_entity_poly.pdbx_strand_id
1 'polypeptide(L)'
;DTLMLINDLTGEQIPDPVPEVVRQMLVVSHDFNTAVVTRSDKTKKVSAVIRPIKDDQHELIGVFMHIREKTLDQIRMAAKKA
;
A
#
# COMPACT_ATOMS: atom_id res chain seq x y z
N ASP A 1 16.81 -7.44 -3.93
CA ASP A 1 15.80 -7.94 -2.97
C ASP A 1 14.76 -6.88 -2.67
N THR A 2 13.60 -6.97 -3.32
CA THR A 2 12.61 -5.89 -3.35
C THR A 2 11.34 -6.33 -2.65
N LEU A 3 10.78 -5.48 -1.78
CA LEU A 3 9.41 -5.63 -1.30
C LEU A 3 8.48 -5.17 -2.42
N MET A 4 7.59 -6.06 -2.88
CA MET A 4 6.69 -5.77 -3.99
C MET A 4 5.24 -5.77 -3.51
N LEU A 5 4.51 -4.69 -3.78
CA LEU A 5 3.06 -4.67 -3.64
C LEU A 5 2.42 -5.35 -4.84
N ILE A 6 1.47 -6.25 -4.58
CA ILE A 6 0.73 -6.98 -5.60
C ILE A 6 -0.77 -6.91 -5.35
N ASN A 7 -1.53 -7.06 -6.42
CA ASN A 7 -2.93 -7.40 -6.35
C ASN A 7 -3.05 -8.88 -5.99
N ASP A 8 -3.68 -9.21 -4.87
CA ASP A 8 -3.72 -10.60 -4.39
C ASP A 8 -4.79 -11.47 -5.08
N LEU A 9 -5.63 -10.88 -5.94
CA LEU A 9 -6.57 -11.60 -6.80
C LEU A 9 -5.95 -11.93 -8.16
N THR A 10 -5.22 -10.99 -8.77
CA THR A 10 -4.65 -11.17 -10.12
C THR A 10 -3.18 -11.61 -10.09
N GLY A 11 -2.48 -11.40 -8.97
CA GLY A 11 -1.03 -11.61 -8.84
C GLY A 11 -0.20 -10.50 -9.50
N GLU A 12 -0.84 -9.51 -10.15
CA GLU A 12 -0.14 -8.43 -10.83
C GLU A 12 0.48 -7.45 -9.85
N GLN A 13 1.62 -6.87 -10.23
CA GLN A 13 2.28 -5.85 -9.44
C GLN A 13 1.41 -4.58 -9.38
N ILE A 14 1.23 -4.03 -8.19
CA ILE A 14 0.64 -2.71 -8.02
C ILE A 14 1.72 -1.69 -8.39
N PRO A 15 1.45 -0.76 -9.34
CA PRO A 15 2.39 0.29 -9.70
C PRO A 15 2.83 1.08 -8.48
N ASP A 16 4.08 1.55 -8.47
CA ASP A 16 4.57 2.41 -7.39
C ASP A 16 3.65 3.64 -7.25
N PRO A 17 2.98 3.84 -6.09
CA PRO A 17 2.09 4.98 -5.89
C PRO A 17 2.84 6.29 -5.62
N VAL A 18 4.15 6.24 -5.34
CA VAL A 18 4.95 7.42 -4.96
C VAL A 18 4.91 8.54 -6.01
N PRO A 19 5.11 8.29 -7.32
CA PRO A 19 5.04 9.36 -8.32
C PRO A 19 3.69 10.09 -8.35
N GLU A 20 2.59 9.37 -8.13
CA GLU A 20 1.25 9.97 -8.06
C GLU A 20 1.07 10.83 -6.81
N VAL A 21 1.46 10.30 -5.65
CA VAL A 21 1.43 10.99 -4.36
C VAL A 21 2.22 12.29 -4.42
N VAL A 22 3.41 12.27 -5.04
CA VAL A 22 4.27 13.44 -5.21
C VAL A 22 3.67 14.44 -6.17
N ARG A 23 3.23 14.00 -7.36
CA ARG A 23 2.72 14.92 -8.40
C ARG A 23 1.42 15.61 -7.99
N GLN A 24 0.51 14.86 -7.38
CA GLN A 24 -0.82 15.36 -7.06
C GLN A 24 -0.98 15.79 -5.60
N MET A 25 0.05 15.59 -4.78
CA MET A 25 0.05 15.94 -3.35
C MET A 25 -1.13 15.33 -2.58
N LEU A 26 -1.51 14.09 -2.93
CA LEU A 26 -2.68 13.37 -2.41
C LEU A 26 -2.30 12.13 -1.59
N VAL A 27 -3.25 11.65 -0.79
CA VAL A 27 -3.12 10.39 -0.05
C VAL A 27 -3.67 9.24 -0.90
N VAL A 28 -2.85 8.21 -1.13
CA VAL A 28 -3.28 6.96 -1.78
C VAL A 28 -3.48 5.89 -0.70
N SER A 29 -4.58 5.15 -0.79
CA SER A 29 -4.88 4.03 0.11
C SER A 29 -5.18 2.76 -0.68
N HIS A 30 -4.53 1.67 -0.29
CA HIS A 30 -4.72 0.33 -0.83
C HIS A 30 -5.26 -0.58 0.28
N ASP A 31 -6.59 -0.61 0.41
CA ASP A 31 -7.28 -1.34 1.48
C ASP A 31 -7.86 -2.68 1.03
N PHE A 32 -8.02 -2.89 -0.28
CA PHE A 32 -8.58 -4.11 -0.86
C PHE A 32 -7.58 -4.75 -1.80
N ASN A 33 -7.68 -6.07 -1.90
CA ASN A 33 -6.92 -6.91 -2.81
C ASN A 33 -5.42 -6.61 -2.86
N THR A 34 -4.81 -6.26 -1.73
CA THR A 34 -3.42 -5.79 -1.67
C THR A 34 -2.60 -6.71 -0.78
N ALA A 35 -1.47 -7.17 -1.30
CA ALA A 35 -0.49 -7.95 -0.55
C ALA A 35 0.93 -7.49 -0.82
N VAL A 36 1.84 -7.82 0.10
CA VAL A 36 3.28 -7.66 -0.06
C VAL A 36 3.90 -9.03 -0.30
N VAL A 37 4.75 -9.13 -1.32
CA VAL A 37 5.69 -10.23 -1.49
C VAL A 37 6.95 -9.89 -0.70
N THR A 38 7.23 -10.70 0.32
CA THR A 38 8.43 -10.54 1.17
C THR A 38 9.67 -11.11 0.48
N ARG A 39 10.86 -10.81 1.01
CA ARG A 39 12.13 -11.38 0.54
C ARG A 39 12.21 -12.91 0.58
N SER A 40 11.33 -13.55 1.37
CA SER A 40 11.24 -15.01 1.49
C SER A 40 10.17 -15.62 0.56
N ASP A 41 9.72 -14.87 -0.44
CA ASP A 41 8.62 -15.19 -1.36
C ASP A 41 7.27 -15.51 -0.67
N LYS A 42 7.15 -15.16 0.61
CA LYS A 42 5.86 -15.23 1.32
C LYS A 42 5.03 -14.02 0.99
N THR A 43 3.77 -14.26 0.61
CA THR A 43 2.76 -13.23 0.39
C THR A 43 2.00 -12.96 1.69
N LYS A 44 1.88 -11.68 2.06
CA LYS A 44 1.12 -11.22 3.23
C LYS A 44 0.07 -10.21 2.81
N LYS A 45 -1.20 -10.43 3.15
CA LYS A 45 -2.28 -9.47 2.89
C LYS A 45 -2.08 -8.24 3.77
N VAL A 46 -2.10 -7.06 3.17
CA VAL A 46 -1.85 -5.79 3.87
C VAL A 46 -2.91 -4.75 3.54
N SER A 47 -2.97 -3.72 4.37
CA SER A 47 -3.46 -2.38 3.99
C SER A 47 -2.26 -1.46 3.90
N ALA A 48 -2.20 -0.63 2.86
CA ALA A 48 -1.14 0.36 2.69
C ALA A 48 -1.73 1.77 2.53
N VAL A 49 -1.17 2.74 3.25
CA VAL A 49 -1.50 4.16 3.11
C VAL A 49 -0.22 4.92 2.81
N ILE A 50 -0.26 5.69 1.73
CA ILE A 50 0.88 6.46 1.23
C ILE A 50 0.47 7.93 1.20
N ARG A 51 1.27 8.79 1.83
CA ARG A 51 0.96 10.23 1.95
C ARG A 51 2.21 11.09 1.81
N PRO A 52 2.08 12.30 1.23
CA PRO A 52 3.19 13.25 1.20
C PRO A 52 3.43 13.76 2.63
N ILE A 53 4.69 14.02 2.95
CA ILE A 53 5.11 14.76 4.14
C ILE A 53 5.52 16.15 3.68
N LYS A 54 4.99 17.17 4.34
CA LYS A 54 5.29 18.57 4.06
C LYS A 54 5.97 19.23 5.25
N ASP A 55 6.79 20.23 4.98
CA ASP A 55 7.26 21.16 6.02
C ASP A 55 6.18 22.21 6.38
N ASP A 56 6.56 23.19 7.19
CA ASP A 56 5.70 24.30 7.61
C ASP A 56 5.44 25.31 6.49
N GLN A 57 6.26 25.33 5.42
CA GLN A 57 6.03 26.11 4.20
C GLN A 57 5.15 25.37 3.17
N HIS A 58 4.63 24.19 3.51
CA HIS A 58 3.85 23.30 2.63
C HIS A 58 4.65 22.72 1.46
N GLU A 59 5.98 22.80 1.49
CA GLU A 59 6.84 22.17 0.50
C GLU A 59 6.98 20.67 0.80
N LEU A 60 7.07 19.87 -0.26
CA LEU A 60 7.21 18.42 -0.12
C LEU A 60 8.63 18.08 0.35
N ILE A 61 8.74 17.45 1.52
CA ILE A 61 10.02 16.99 2.06
C ILE A 61 10.20 15.47 1.96
N GLY A 62 9.13 14.72 1.66
CA GLY A 62 9.21 13.28 1.46
C GLY A 62 7.86 12.59 1.36
N VAL A 63 7.87 11.26 1.38
CA VAL A 63 6.67 10.41 1.35
C VAL A 63 6.70 9.43 2.51
N PHE A 64 5.57 9.32 3.20
CA PHE A 64 5.35 8.33 4.25
C PHE A 64 4.51 7.18 3.71
N MET A 65 5.04 5.96 3.77
CA MET A 65 4.33 4.74 3.43
C MET A 65 4.12 3.91 4.70
N HIS A 66 2.86 3.71 5.08
CA HIS A 66 2.47 2.86 6.20
C HIS A 66 1.84 1.58 5.67
N ILE A 67 2.50 0.45 5.92
CA ILE A 67 2.00 -0.88 5.56
C ILE A 67 1.65 -1.64 6.83
N ARG A 68 0.43 -2.15 6.91
CA ARG A 68 -0.04 -2.97 8.03
C ARG A 68 -0.51 -4.33 7.54
N GLU A 69 0.02 -5.40 8.13
CA GLU A 69 -0.48 -6.76 7.91
C GLU A 69 -1.91 -6.88 8.43
N LYS A 70 -2.79 -7.52 7.65
CA LYS A 70 -4.19 -7.72 8.01
C LYS A 70 -4.34 -8.95 8.91
N THR A 71 -5.21 -8.85 9.90
CA THR A 71 -5.61 -10.01 10.70
C THR A 71 -6.55 -10.92 9.91
N LEU A 72 -6.70 -12.18 10.34
CA LEU A 72 -7.64 -13.13 9.73
C LEU A 72 -9.08 -12.59 9.70
N ASP A 73 -9.51 -11.91 10.75
CA ASP A 73 -10.86 -11.35 10.81
C ASP A 73 -11.06 -10.22 9.80
N GLN A 74 -10.05 -9.37 9.61
CA GLN A 74 -10.08 -8.32 8.57
C GLN A 74 -10.15 -8.92 7.16
N ILE A 75 -9.40 -10.00 6.91
CA ILE A 75 -9.43 -10.72 5.63
C ILE A 75 -10.82 -11.31 5.39
N ARG A 76 -11.42 -11.97 6.39
CA ARG A 76 -12.77 -12.55 6.31
C ARG A 76 -13.85 -11.50 6.06
N MET A 77 -13.76 -10.35 6.74
CA MET A 77 -14.70 -9.25 6.57
C MET A 77 -14.63 -8.62 5.17
N ALA A 78 -13.43 -8.52 4.58
CA ALA A 78 -13.25 -8.06 3.21
C ALA A 78 -13.86 -9.05 2.20
N ALA A 79 -13.66 -10.36 2.40
CA ALA A 79 -14.20 -11.40 1.52
C ALA A 79 -15.74 -11.49 1.53
N LYS A 80 -16.41 -11.06 2.61
CA LYS A 80 -17.88 -11.00 2.67
C LYS A 80 -18.49 -9.81 1.93
N LYS A 81 -17.68 -8.79 1.62
CA LYS A 81 -18.13 -7.54 0.98
C LYS A 81 -17.82 -7.50 -0.52
N ALA A 82 -17.05 -8.45 -1.04
CA ALA A 82 -16.73 -8.63 -2.44
C ALA A 82 -17.75 -9.58 -3.10
#